data_AF-A0A1X9XT55-F1
#
_entry.id   AF-A0A1X9XT55-F1
#
_cell.length_a   1.000
_cell.length_b   1.000
_cell.length_c   1.000
_cell.angle_alpha   90.00
_cell.angle_beta   90.00
_cell.angle_gamma   90.00
#
_symmetry.space_group_name_H-M   'P 1'
#
loop_
_entity.id
_entity.type
_entity.pdbx_description
1 polymer ?
#
loop_
_entity_poly.entity_id
_entity_poly.type
_entity_poly.pdbx_seq_one_letter_code
_entity_poly.pdbx_strand_id
1 'polypeptide(L)'
;REGDGDENGHGTHCAGTFFGREVGGIRIGVAPGVTRAMIGKVLRRDGGGSSDLLVQAILWAVYGGATVISMSLGIDFPGYVA
;
A
#
# COMPACT_ATOMS: atom_id res chain seq x y z
N ARG A 1 -18.64 -4.36 -5.89
CA ARG A 1 -17.21 -4.19 -6.24
C ARG A 1 -16.75 -2.93 -5.53
N GLU A 2 -15.65 -3.00 -4.79
CA GLU A 2 -15.01 -1.82 -4.23
C GLU A 2 -14.28 -1.09 -5.36
N GLY A 3 -14.24 0.25 -5.32
CA GLY A 3 -13.48 1.05 -6.28
C GLY A 3 -11.99 1.11 -5.94
N ASP A 4 -11.26 1.99 -6.64
CA ASP A 4 -9.82 2.19 -6.43
C ASP A 4 -9.50 3.07 -5.20
N GLY A 5 -10.54 3.64 -4.57
CA GLY A 5 -10.41 4.44 -3.35
C GLY A 5 -10.05 3.58 -2.14
N ASP A 6 -9.38 4.19 -1.17
CA ASP A 6 -9.11 3.55 0.12
C ASP A 6 -10.31 3.75 1.06
N GLU A 7 -11.16 2.72 1.18
CA GLU A 7 -12.30 2.71 2.09
C GLU A 7 -11.94 2.23 3.52
N ASN A 8 -10.69 1.83 3.76
CA ASN A 8 -10.21 1.40 5.08
C ASN A 8 -9.43 2.51 5.80
N GLY A 9 -8.59 3.25 5.05
CA GLY A 9 -7.71 4.31 5.56
C GLY A 9 -6.28 3.84 5.83
N HIS A 10 -6.04 2.53 5.99
CA HIS A 10 -4.71 1.98 6.25
C HIS A 10 -3.71 2.30 5.14
N GLY A 11 -4.11 2.18 3.86
CA GLY A 11 -3.24 2.50 2.73
C GLY A 11 -2.86 3.98 2.68
N THR A 12 -3.84 4.85 2.91
CA THR A 12 -3.67 6.31 2.96
C THR A 12 -2.74 6.71 4.10
N HIS A 13 -2.88 6.10 5.28
CA HIS A 13 -1.98 6.32 6.42
C HIS A 13 -0.53 5.93 6.07
N CYS A 14 -0.31 4.72 5.52
CA CYS A 14 1.02 4.27 5.10
C CYS A 14 1.65 5.18 4.04
N ALA A 15 0.88 5.58 3.03
CA ALA A 15 1.30 6.52 2.00
C ALA A 15 1.71 7.88 2.60
N GLY A 16 0.93 8.38 3.56
CA GLY A 16 1.22 9.62 4.29
C GLY A 16 2.54 9.57 5.06
N THR A 17 2.82 8.46 5.77
CA THR A 17 4.10 8.28 6.47
C THR A 17 5.30 8.32 5.51
N PHE A 18 5.17 7.72 4.31
CA PHE A 18 6.29 7.68 3.38
C PHE A 18 6.46 8.99 2.60
N PHE A 19 5.43 9.43 1.88
CA PHE A 19 5.52 10.55 0.93
C PHE A 19 4.44 11.62 1.16
N GLY A 20 3.87 11.69 2.37
CA GLY A 20 2.93 12.74 2.73
C GLY A 20 3.53 14.14 2.52
N ARG A 21 2.78 14.99 1.82
CA ARG A 21 3.14 16.39 1.62
C ARG A 21 3.18 17.15 2.94
N GLU A 22 3.91 18.25 2.98
CA GLU A 22 3.88 19.17 4.10
C GLU A 22 2.45 19.72 4.33
N VAL A 23 2.06 19.84 5.59
CA VAL A 23 0.78 20.43 6.00
C VAL A 23 1.06 21.53 7.01
N GLY A 24 0.79 22.79 6.62
CA GLY A 24 0.96 23.94 7.52
C GLY A 24 2.39 24.13 8.02
N GLY A 25 3.42 23.91 7.20
CA GLY A 25 4.82 24.02 7.62
C GLY A 25 5.39 22.75 8.28
N ILE A 26 4.56 21.73 8.50
CA ILE A 26 4.96 20.52 9.24
C ILE A 26 5.18 19.36 8.27
N ARG A 27 6.40 18.82 8.29
CA ARG A 27 6.76 17.61 7.55
C ARG A 27 6.13 16.38 8.21
N ILE A 28 5.36 15.63 7.44
CA ILE A 28 4.76 14.35 7.87
C ILE A 28 5.32 13.13 7.12
N GLY A 29 5.79 13.31 5.88
CA GLY A 29 6.40 12.25 5.07
C GLY A 29 7.91 12.13 5.28
N VAL A 30 8.41 10.90 5.24
CA VAL A 30 9.85 10.61 5.30
C VAL A 30 10.58 11.09 4.04
N ALA A 31 9.99 10.85 2.85
CA ALA A 31 10.58 11.11 1.54
C ALA A 31 9.68 12.06 0.71
N PRO A 32 9.66 13.37 1.01
CA PRO A 32 8.80 14.34 0.31
C PRO A 32 9.18 14.57 -1.17
N GLY A 33 10.36 14.12 -1.60
CA GLY A 33 10.83 14.24 -3.00
C GLY A 33 10.27 13.18 -3.96
N VAL A 34 9.40 12.27 -3.48
CA VAL A 34 8.76 11.26 -4.33
C VAL A 34 7.76 11.94 -5.27
N THR A 35 8.01 11.85 -6.58
CA THR A 35 7.16 12.47 -7.61
C THR A 35 6.22 11.49 -8.30
N ARG A 36 6.45 10.18 -8.15
CA ARG A 36 5.60 9.11 -8.68
C ARG A 36 5.39 8.04 -7.63
N ALA A 37 4.12 7.73 -7.35
CA ALA A 37 3.72 6.63 -6.50
C ALA A 37 2.88 5.63 -7.31
N MET A 38 3.07 4.34 -7.04
CA MET A 38 2.27 3.26 -7.61
C MET A 38 1.44 2.64 -6.48
N ILE A 39 0.11 2.79 -6.55
CA ILE A 39 -0.80 2.34 -5.48
C ILE A 39 -1.45 1.02 -5.88
N GLY A 40 -0.93 -0.09 -5.35
CA GLY A 40 -1.50 -1.42 -5.55
C GLY A 40 -2.52 -1.77 -4.46
N LYS A 41 -3.82 -1.64 -4.75
CA LYS A 41 -4.89 -2.03 -3.82
C LYS A 41 -5.03 -3.55 -3.77
N VAL A 42 -4.41 -4.18 -2.77
CA VAL A 42 -4.41 -5.65 -2.56
C VAL A 42 -5.26 -6.11 -1.38
N LEU A 43 -5.70 -5.17 -0.54
CA LEU A 43 -6.60 -5.42 0.59
C LEU A 43 -7.93 -4.69 0.34
N ARG A 44 -9.04 -5.35 0.67
CA ARG A 44 -10.40 -4.80 0.67
C ARG A 44 -10.61 -3.92 1.91
N ARG A 45 -11.76 -3.23 1.98
CA ARG A 45 -12.13 -2.37 3.13
C ARG A 45 -12.04 -3.05 4.51
N ASP A 46 -12.21 -4.37 4.56
CA ASP A 46 -12.16 -5.18 5.79
C ASP A 46 -10.74 -5.64 6.15
N GLY A 47 -9.72 -5.24 5.39
CA GLY A 47 -8.32 -5.66 5.57
C GLY A 47 -7.99 -7.02 4.96
N GLY A 48 -8.96 -7.73 4.38
CA GLY A 48 -8.73 -9.03 3.74
C GLY A 48 -8.24 -8.93 2.30
N GLY A 49 -7.42 -9.88 1.87
CA GLY A 49 -6.90 -10.00 0.50
C GLY A 49 -6.55 -11.45 0.15
N SER A 50 -5.97 -11.67 -1.03
CA SER A 50 -5.46 -12.99 -1.44
C SER A 50 -3.98 -12.93 -1.80
N SER A 51 -3.27 -14.04 -1.59
CA SER A 51 -1.86 -14.19 -1.98
C SER A 51 -1.65 -14.03 -3.48
N ASP A 52 -2.59 -14.50 -4.30
CA ASP A 52 -2.49 -14.39 -5.76
C ASP A 52 -2.54 -12.93 -6.21
N LEU A 53 -3.44 -12.13 -5.62
CA LEU A 53 -3.53 -10.70 -5.91
C LEU A 53 -2.28 -9.96 -5.44
N LEU A 54 -1.73 -10.36 -4.28
CA LEU A 54 -0.47 -9.80 -3.77
C LEU A 54 0.70 -10.06 -4.73
N VAL A 55 0.85 -11.28 -5.23
CA VAL A 55 1.90 -11.63 -6.21
C VAL A 55 1.73 -10.85 -7.50
N GLN A 56 0.51 -10.74 -8.03
CA GLN A 56 0.23 -9.95 -9.23
C GLN A 56 0.58 -8.46 -9.03
N ALA A 57 0.28 -7.89 -7.86
CA ALA A 57 0.61 -6.50 -7.55
C ALA A 57 2.12 -6.27 -7.41
N ILE A 58 2.86 -7.21 -6.83
CA ILE A 58 4.32 -7.14 -6.77
C ILE A 58 4.91 -7.16 -8.18
N LEU A 59 4.47 -8.08 -9.03
CA LEU A 59 4.94 -8.15 -10.43
C LEU A 59 4.58 -6.89 -11.20
N TRP A 60 3.36 -6.36 -11.03
CA TRP A 60 2.95 -5.10 -11.62
C TRP A 60 3.83 -3.92 -11.18
N ALA A 61 4.20 -3.85 -9.89
CA ALA A 61 5.09 -2.82 -9.38
C ALA A 61 6.51 -2.94 -9.97
N VAL A 62 7.06 -4.16 -10.02
CA VAL A 62 8.38 -4.43 -10.61
C VAL A 62 8.40 -4.03 -12.09
N TYR A 63 7.43 -4.50 -12.89
CA TYR A 63 7.36 -4.17 -14.31
C TYR A 63 7.04 -2.70 -14.59
N GLY A 64 6.37 -2.01 -13.66
CA GLY A 64 6.15 -0.57 -13.73
C GLY A 64 7.36 0.28 -13.32
N GLY A 65 8.46 -0.35 -12.90
CA GLY A 65 9.72 0.30 -12.56
C GLY A 65 9.81 0.81 -11.11
N ALA A 66 9.06 0.23 -10.17
CA ALA A 66 9.15 0.60 -8.77
C ALA A 66 10.55 0.28 -8.20
N THR A 67 11.22 1.29 -7.65
CA THR A 67 12.52 1.11 -6.96
C THR A 67 12.37 0.56 -5.54
N VAL A 68 11.24 0.86 -4.90
CA VAL A 68 10.90 0.42 -3.54
C VAL A 68 9.44 -0.03 -3.54
N ILE A 69 9.18 -1.17 -2.90
CA ILE A 69 7.84 -1.69 -2.67
C ILE A 69 7.64 -1.76 -1.14
N SER A 70 6.61 -1.07 -0.64
CA SER A 70 6.23 -1.08 0.77
C SER A 70 4.97 -1.93 0.96
N MET A 71 5.01 -2.87 1.90
CA MET A 71 3.92 -3.83 2.15
C MET A 71 3.69 -3.97 3.65
N SER A 72 2.90 -3.07 4.22
CA SER A 72 2.47 -3.14 5.62
C SER A 72 1.32 -4.15 5.79
N LEU A 73 1.59 -5.42 5.50
CA LEU A 73 0.65 -6.52 5.60
C LEU A 73 1.38 -7.82 5.97
N GLY A 74 0.62 -8.83 6.37
CA GLY A 74 1.15 -10.16 6.68
C GLY A 74 0.16 -11.24 6.27
N ILE A 75 0.66 -12.46 6.13
CA ILE A 75 -0.16 -13.66 5.92
C ILE A 75 -0.30 -14.36 7.27
N ASP A 76 -1.53 -14.54 7.72
CA ASP A 76 -1.85 -15.30 8.94
C ASP A 76 -1.76 -16.81 8.65
N PHE A 77 -0.54 -17.30 8.45
CA PHE A 77 -0.29 -18.73 8.23
C PHE A 77 -0.88 -19.64 9.33
N PRO A 78 -0.78 -19.29 10.64
CA PRO A 78 -1.45 -20.05 11.69
C PRO A 78 -2.96 -20.16 11.48
N GLY A 79 -3.64 -19.08 11.13
CA GLY A 79 -5.08 -19.09 10.84
C GLY A 79 -5.49 -19.91 9.61
N TYR A 80 -4.58 -20.16 8.66
CA TYR A 80 -4.83 -20.98 7.47
C TYR A 80 -4.70 -22.49 7.71
N VAL A 81 -3.95 -22.91 8.74
CA VAL A 81 -3.68 -24.32 9.04
C VAL A 81 -4.45 -24.83 10.26
N ALA A 82 -5.19 -23.96 10.93
CA ALA A 82 -6.00 -24.26 12.10
C ALA A 82 -7.39 -24.84 11.74
#